data_AF-B1N4B3-F1
#
_entry.id   AF-B1N4B3-F1
#
_cell.length_a   1.000
_cell.length_b   1.000
_cell.length_c   1.000
_cell.angle_alpha   90.00
_cell.angle_beta   90.00
_cell.angle_gamma   90.00
#
_symmetry.space_group_name_H-M   'P 1'
#
loop_
_entity.id
_entity.type
_entity.pdbx_description
1 polymer ?
#
loop_
_entity_poly.entity_id
_entity_poly.type
_entity_poly.pdbx_seq_one_letter_code
_entity_poly.pdbx_strand_id
1 'polypeptide(L)' 'MSQCYRVGQFIIGKKLGEGMCGKVYLAFHEKTGVKVAIKIVDKTKLMRKPEMKRKIYELRRN' A
#
# COMPACT_ATOMS: atom_id res chain seq x y z
N MET A 1 5.25 -22.34 9.38
CA MET A 1 4.18 -21.37 9.72
C MET A 1 4.30 -20.19 8.77
N SER A 2 3.32 -20.01 7.88
CA SER A 2 3.29 -18.86 6.96
C SER A 2 3.00 -17.61 7.76
N GLN A 3 3.99 -16.71 7.90
CA GLN A 3 3.83 -15.47 8.64
C GLN A 3 2.80 -14.58 7.93
N CYS A 4 1.62 -14.40 8.53
CA CYS A 4 0.62 -13.47 8.02
C CYS A 4 1.03 -12.05 8.41
N TYR A 5 1.33 -11.22 7.42
CA TYR A 5 1.75 -9.85 7.66
C TYR A 5 0.50 -8.97 7.84
N ARG A 6 0.41 -8.24 8.96
CA ARG A 6 -0.75 -7.42 9.30
C ARG A 6 -0.38 -5.95 9.40
N VAL A 7 -1.24 -5.08 8.86
CA VAL A 7 -1.13 -3.63 8.98
C VAL A 7 -2.48 -3.09 9.44
N GLY A 8 -2.55 -2.67 10.70
CA GLY A 8 -3.82 -2.30 11.34
C GLY A 8 -4.84 -3.44 11.26
N GLN A 9 -6.03 -3.14 10.74
CA GLN A 9 -7.14 -4.10 10.56
C GLN A 9 -7.06 -4.90 9.24
N PHE A 10 -5.93 -4.84 8.52
CA PHE A 10 -5.80 -5.51 7.23
C PHE A 10 -4.76 -6.63 7.28
N ILE A 11 -5.14 -7.79 6.76
CA ILE A 11 -4.27 -8.94 6.56
C ILE A 11 -3.71 -8.85 5.15
N ILE A 12 -2.39 -8.72 5.04
CA ILE A 12 -1.68 -8.62 3.77
C ILE A 12 -1.42 -10.03 3.23
N GLY A 13 -1.84 -10.25 1.99
CA GLY A 13 -1.61 -11.45 1.22
C GLY A 13 -0.56 -11.23 0.13
N LYS A 14 -0.80 -11.84 -1.04
CA LYS A 14 0.17 -11.85 -2.15
C LYS A 14 0.42 -10.45 -2.71
N LYS A 15 1.64 -10.24 -3.24
CA LYS A 15 1.99 -9.06 -4.03
C LYS A 15 1.18 -9.06 -5.33
N LEU A 16 0.57 -7.91 -5.65
CA LEU A 16 -0.16 -7.68 -6.89
C LEU A 16 0.73 -7.01 -7.94
N GLY A 17 1.66 -6.16 -7.52
CA GLY A 17 2.56 -5.47 -8.44
C GLY A 17 3.63 -4.63 -7.76
N GLU A 18 4.58 -4.15 -8.53
CA GLU A 18 5.60 -3.19 -8.11
C GLU A 18 5.88 -2.22 -9.26
N GLY A 19 6.06 -0.95 -8.92
CA GLY A 19 6.44 0.08 -9.86
C GLY A 19 7.16 1.23 -9.18
N MET A 20 7.36 2.31 -9.92
CA MET A 20 8.11 3.49 -9.46
C MET A 20 7.59 4.05 -8.13
N CYS A 21 6.27 4.05 -7.94
CA CYS A 21 5.62 4.62 -6.75
C CYS A 21 5.51 3.62 -5.58
N GLY A 22 6.06 2.41 -5.68
CA GLY A 22 6.07 1.42 -4.61
C GLY A 22 5.46 0.07 -4.96
N LYS A 23 5.17 -0.72 -3.93
CA LYS A 23 4.69 -2.10 -4.04
C LYS A 23 3.20 -2.15 -3.68
N VAL A 24 2.43 -2.95 -4.42
CA VAL A 24 0.99 -3.14 -4.17
C VAL A 24 0.75 -4.59 -3.77
N TYR A 25 -0.01 -4.79 -2.70
CA TYR A 25 -0.37 -6.10 -2.19
C TYR A 25 -1.88 -6.24 -2.13
N LEU A 26 -2.33 -7.48 -2.29
CA LEU A 26 -3.69 -7.87 -2.00
C LEU A 26 -3.84 -7.94 -0.48
N ALA A 27 -4.91 -7.39 0.06
CA ALA A 27 -5.22 -7.50 1.47
C ALA A 27 -6.71 -7.70 1.71
N PHE A 28 -7.04 -8.11 2.92
CA PHE A 28 -8.42 -8.29 3.38
C PHE A 28 -8.63 -7.51 4.67
N HIS A 29 -9.73 -6.78 4.77
CA HIS A 29 -10.14 -6.20 6.04
C HIS A 29 -10.62 -7.32 6.98
N GLU A 30 -9.99 -7.46 8.14
CA GLU A 30 -10.14 -8.62 9.02
C GLU A 30 -11.60 -8.87 9.42
N LYS A 31 -12.34 -7.80 9.75
CA LYS A 31 -13.71 -7.93 10.25
C LYS A 31 -14.76 -8.11 9.15
N THR A 32 -14.57 -7.44 8.01
CA THR A 32 -15.60 -7.40 6.95
C THR A 32 -15.30 -8.35 5.81
N GLY A 33 -14.10 -8.93 5.75
CA GLY A 33 -13.64 -9.77 4.64
C GLY A 33 -13.43 -9.01 3.32
N VAL A 34 -13.62 -7.68 3.31
CA VAL A 34 -13.54 -6.88 2.08
C VAL A 34 -12.13 -6.94 1.52
N LYS A 35 -12.06 -7.29 0.23
CA LYS A 35 -10.84 -7.38 -0.55
C LYS A 35 -10.38 -5.99 -0.97
N VAL A 36 -9.15 -5.62 -0.62
CA VAL A 36 -8.56 -4.31 -0.93
C VAL A 36 -7.16 -4.45 -1.51
N ALA A 37 -6.67 -3.40 -2.16
CA ALA A 37 -5.27 -3.28 -2.56
C ALA A 37 -4.55 -2.29 -1.63
N ILE A 38 -3.45 -2.71 -1.02
CA ILE A 38 -2.60 -1.85 -0.19
C ILE A 38 -1.37 -1.46 -0.99
N LYS A 39 -1.19 -0.14 -1.22
CA LYS A 39 0.01 0.41 -1.86
C LYS A 39 0.99 0.91 -0.79
N ILE A 40 2.13 0.25 -0.70
CA ILE A 40 3.23 0.60 0.20
C ILE A 40 4.19 1.52 -0.55
N VAL A 41 4.34 2.74 -0.04
CA VAL A 41 5.24 3.77 -0.60
C VAL A 41 6.40 4.01 0.35
N ASP A 42 7.62 3.99 -0.19
CA ASP A 42 8.83 4.35 0.55
C ASP A 42 8.90 5.87 0.76
N LYS A 43 8.74 6.30 2.01
CA LYS A 43 8.78 7.71 2.40
C LYS A 43 10.13 8.36 2.08
N THR A 44 11.24 7.63 2.13
CA THR A 44 12.57 8.18 1.84
C THR A 44 12.71 8.53 0.37
N LYS A 45 12.25 7.65 -0.53
CA LYS A 45 12.20 7.90 -1.97
C LYS A 45 11.25 9.03 -2.32
N LEU A 46 10.13 9.14 -1.58
CA LEU A 46 9.16 10.22 -1.74
C LEU A 46 9.77 11.58 -1.39
N MET A 47 10.48 11.69 -0.26
CA MET A 47 11.07 12.95 0.18
C MET A 47 12.17 13.45 -0.77
N ARG A 48 12.83 12.55 -1.50
CA ARG A 48 13.85 12.90 -2.50
C ARG A 48 13.29 13.40 -3.84
N LYS A 49 11.99 13.17 -4.13
CA LYS A 49 11.37 13.54 -5.42
C LYS A 49 10.10 14.37 -5.19
N PRO A 50 10.18 15.71 -5.27
CA PRO A 50 9.05 16.61 -4.96
C PRO A 50 7.82 16.35 -5.84
N GLU A 51 8.02 15.95 -7.09
CA GLU A 51 6.97 15.54 -8.04
C GLU A 51 6.14 14.33 -7.58
N MET A 52 6.75 13.34 -6.91
CA MET A 52 6.00 12.22 -6.33
C MET A 52 5.14 12.66 -5.14
N LYS A 53 5.59 13.68 -4.40
CA LYS A 53 4.86 14.24 -3.25
C LYS A 53 3.50 14.79 -3.70
N ARG A 54 3.46 15.52 -4.82
CA ARG A 54 2.23 16.09 -5.39
C ARG A 54 1.22 15.02 -5.80
N LYS A 55 1.67 13.96 -6.48
CA LYS A 55 0.81 12.82 -6.88
C LYS A 55 0.16 12.11 -5.68
N ILE A 56 0.84 12.02 -4.53
CA ILE A 56 0.25 11.42 -3.33
C ILE A 56 -0.83 12.31 -2.70
N TYR A 57 -0.64 13.63 -2.70
CA TYR A 57 -1.69 14.55 -2.26
C TYR A 57 -2.94 14.46 -3.15
N GLU A 58 -2.77 14.25 -4.45
CA GLU A 58 -3.88 14.03 -5.38
C GLU A 58 -4.59 12.68 -5.11
N LEU A 59 -3.84 11.60 -4.85
CA LEU A 59 -4.42 10.31 -4.46
C LEU A 59 -5.21 10.37 -3.14
N ARG A 60 -4.94 11.33 -2.26
CA ARG A 60 -5.65 11.52 -0.99
C ARG A 60 -6.91 12.39 -1.10
N ARG A 61 -7.11 13.09 -2.23
CA ARG A 61 -8.25 14.00 -2.43
C ARG A 61 -9.45 13.37 -3.13
N ASN A 62 -9.30 12.17 -3.68
CA ASN A 62 -10.39 11.37 -4.25
C ASN A 62 -10.78 10.27 -3.27
#